data_AF-A0A1B6KF43-F1
#
_entry.id   AF-A0A1B6KF43-F1
#
_cell.length_a   1.000
_cell.length_b   1.000
_cell.length_c   1.000
_cell.angle_alpha   90.00
_cell.angle_beta   90.00
_cell.angle_gamma   90.00
#
_symmetry.space_group_name_H-M   'P 1'
#
loop_
_entity.id
_entity.type
_entity.pdbx_description
1 polymer ?
#
loop_
_entity_poly.entity_id
_entity_poly.type
_entity_poly.pdbx_seq_one_letter_code
_entity_poly.pdbx_strand_id
1 'polypeptide(L)'
;SWLKNAPDNIQELQLVFPMTGHSFLPPDRVFGNIEKDIRKCEVIIKPEEYINMISRFATVKRLGDDVVIKDWKSATQEIMKKPASFHFGIQAVKRLYFTRKSVANTTTVLVQGENNYRLKSELAESARSITKRGKQLRN
;
A
#
# COMPACT_ATOMS: atom_id res chain seq x y z
N SER A 1 1.92 -10.74 11.37
CA SER A 1 2.43 -9.54 10.67
C SER A 1 3.45 -10.02 9.66
N TRP A 2 3.32 -9.68 8.37
CA TRP A 2 4.22 -10.17 7.33
C TRP A 2 5.68 -9.79 7.59
N LEU A 3 5.96 -8.63 8.23
CA LEU A 3 7.31 -8.26 8.67
C LEU A 3 7.83 -9.04 9.88
N LYS A 4 6.94 -9.52 10.76
CA LYS A 4 7.31 -10.40 11.88
C LYS A 4 7.52 -11.85 11.44
N ASN A 5 6.82 -12.25 10.38
CA ASN A 5 6.95 -13.56 9.74
C ASN A 5 7.97 -13.52 8.59
N ALA A 6 8.56 -12.35 8.32
CA ALA A 6 9.61 -12.20 7.33
C ALA A 6 10.88 -12.86 7.86
N PRO A 7 11.60 -13.61 7.01
CA PRO A 7 12.86 -14.25 7.36
C PRO A 7 13.80 -13.29 8.12
N ASP A 8 14.51 -13.82 9.13
CA ASP A 8 15.33 -12.99 10.03
C ASP A 8 16.51 -12.29 9.34
N ASN A 9 16.87 -12.74 8.14
CA ASN A 9 17.85 -12.09 7.28
C ASN A 9 17.32 -10.81 6.60
N ILE A 10 16.01 -10.53 6.64
CA ILE A 10 15.44 -9.28 6.10
C ILE A 10 15.51 -8.17 7.17
N GLN A 11 16.56 -7.35 7.07
CA GLN A 11 16.80 -6.24 8.00
C GLN A 11 16.17 -4.92 7.53
N GLU A 12 15.99 -4.75 6.22
CA GLU A 12 15.51 -3.51 5.62
C GLU A 12 14.55 -3.82 4.47
N LEU A 13 13.45 -3.07 4.41
CA LEU A 13 12.54 -3.06 3.28
C LEU A 13 12.41 -1.63 2.77
N GLN A 14 12.55 -1.49 1.47
CA GLN A 14 12.42 -0.21 0.81
C GLN A 14 11.19 -0.22 -0.10
N LEU A 15 10.29 0.72 0.15
CA LEU A 15 9.18 1.03 -0.74
C LEU A 15 9.55 2.27 -1.53
N VAL A 16 9.58 2.17 -2.86
CA VAL A 16 9.80 3.32 -3.75
C VAL A 16 8.47 3.66 -4.40
N PHE A 17 7.99 4.88 -4.19
CA PHE A 17 6.85 5.40 -4.92
C PHE A 17 7.34 5.89 -6.28
N PRO A 18 6.91 5.29 -7.39
CA PRO A 18 7.33 5.74 -8.71
C PRO A 18 6.79 7.14 -9.00
N MET A 19 7.49 7.90 -9.85
CA MET A 19 6.90 9.11 -10.42
C MET A 19 5.70 8.72 -11.28
N THR A 20 4.65 9.54 -11.24
CA THR A 20 3.51 9.40 -12.14
C THR A 20 3.98 9.39 -13.59
N GLY A 21 3.73 8.28 -14.26
CA GLY A 21 4.06 8.01 -15.66
C GLY A 21 3.19 6.86 -16.17
N HIS A 22 3.28 6.53 -17.46
CA HIS A 22 2.53 5.39 -18.00
C HIS A 22 2.93 4.11 -17.26
N SER A 23 1.97 3.51 -16.58
CA SER A 23 2.15 2.16 -16.05
C SER A 23 2.18 1.20 -17.24
N PHE A 24 3.24 0.41 -17.31
CA PHE A 24 3.37 -0.70 -18.27
C PHE A 24 3.04 -2.03 -17.59
N LEU A 25 2.22 -2.01 -16.55
CA LEU A 25 1.88 -3.21 -15.82
C LEU A 25 0.98 -4.07 -16.73
N PRO A 26 1.18 -5.40 -16.77
CA PRO A 26 0.34 -6.28 -17.57
C PRO A 26 -1.19 -6.09 -17.37
N PRO A 27 -1.70 -5.81 -16.16
CA PRO A 27 -3.11 -5.47 -15.93
C PRO A 27 -3.60 -4.22 -16.68
N ASP A 28 -2.73 -3.28 -17.05
CA ASP A 28 -3.12 -2.06 -17.75
C ASP A 28 -3.68 -2.35 -19.14
N ARG A 29 -3.19 -3.43 -19.78
CA ARG A 29 -3.74 -3.93 -21.05
C ARG A 29 -5.17 -4.46 -20.87
N VAL A 30 -5.45 -5.10 -19.74
CA VAL A 30 -6.78 -5.60 -19.41
C VAL A 30 -7.76 -4.42 -19.24
N PHE A 31 -7.34 -3.35 -18.56
CA PHE A 31 -8.14 -2.13 -18.44
C PHE A 31 -8.39 -1.48 -19.81
N GLY A 32 -7.37 -1.37 -20.67
CA GLY A 32 -7.53 -0.83 -22.01
C GLY A 32 -8.51 -1.63 -22.88
N ASN A 33 -8.51 -2.97 -22.77
CA ASN A 33 -9.46 -3.82 -23.47
C ASN A 33 -10.90 -3.63 -22.96
N ILE A 34 -11.07 -3.56 -21.63
CA ILE A 34 -12.36 -3.28 -20.99
C ILE A 34 -12.89 -1.92 -21.46
N GLU A 35 -12.06 -0.87 -21.42
CA GLU A 35 -12.44 0.49 -21.83
C GLU A 35 -12.82 0.54 -23.31
N LYS A 36 -12.08 -0.15 -24.18
CA LYS A 36 -12.38 -0.24 -25.61
C LYS A 36 -13.74 -0.90 -25.86
N ASP A 37 -14.11 -1.90 -25.08
CA ASP A 37 -15.41 -2.57 -25.22
C ASP A 37 -16.56 -1.74 -24.62
N ILE A 38 -16.33 -1.10 -23.47
CA ILE A 38 -17.30 -0.15 -22.87
C ILE A 38 -17.62 0.98 -23.86
N ARG A 39 -16.62 1.56 -24.52
CA ARG A 39 -16.80 2.66 -25.49
C ARG A 39 -17.65 2.27 -26.72
N LYS A 40 -17.79 0.99 -27.04
CA LYS A 40 -18.67 0.52 -28.13
C LYS A 40 -20.13 0.43 -27.71
N CYS A 41 -20.42 0.42 -26.41
CA CYS A 41 -21.77 0.43 -25.88
C CYS A 41 -22.21 1.89 -25.69
N GLU A 42 -23.16 2.36 -26.51
CA GLU A 42 -23.67 3.73 -26.43
C GLU A 42 -24.40 4.01 -25.12
N VAL A 43 -25.12 3.01 -24.59
CA VAL A 43 -25.90 3.11 -23.37
C VAL A 43 -25.73 1.85 -22.54
N ILE A 44 -25.49 2.02 -21.24
CA ILE A 44 -25.49 0.93 -20.26
C ILE A 44 -26.65 1.20 -19.30
N ILE A 45 -27.63 0.32 -19.31
CA ILE A 45 -28.89 0.51 -18.58
C ILE A 45 -28.82 -0.14 -17.20
N LYS A 46 -28.15 -1.29 -17.12
CA LYS A 46 -28.13 -2.13 -15.91
C LYS A 46 -26.71 -2.39 -15.40
N PRO A 47 -26.48 -2.42 -14.07
CA PRO A 47 -25.17 -2.74 -13.50
C PRO A 47 -24.61 -4.10 -13.92
N GLU A 48 -25.48 -5.06 -14.21
CA GLU A 48 -25.10 -6.40 -14.69
C GLU A 48 -24.37 -6.34 -16.04
N GLU A 49 -24.68 -5.36 -16.89
CA GLU A 49 -24.02 -5.19 -18.18
C GLU A 49 -22.53 -4.83 -18.00
N TYR A 50 -22.22 -3.96 -17.03
CA TYR A 50 -20.84 -3.67 -16.64
C TYR A 50 -20.11 -4.91 -16.13
N ILE A 51 -20.75 -5.68 -15.24
CA ILE A 51 -20.16 -6.90 -14.69
C ILE A 51 -19.86 -7.89 -15.82
N ASN A 52 -20.80 -8.09 -16.74
CA ASN A 52 -20.67 -8.99 -17.87
C ASN A 52 -19.58 -8.56 -18.87
N MET A 53 -19.37 -7.25 -19.05
CA MET A 53 -18.28 -6.75 -19.90
C MET A 53 -16.91 -6.96 -19.23
N ILE A 54 -16.79 -6.63 -17.94
CA ILE A 54 -15.53 -6.79 -17.19
C ILE A 54 -15.18 -8.28 -17.07
N SER A 55 -16.17 -9.15 -16.86
CA SER A 55 -15.96 -10.60 -16.71
C SER A 55 -15.38 -11.29 -17.92
N ARG A 56 -15.46 -10.67 -19.12
CA ARG A 56 -14.82 -11.19 -20.35
C ARG A 56 -13.30 -11.12 -20.30
N PHE A 57 -12.76 -10.17 -19.54
CA PHE A 57 -11.33 -9.87 -19.51
C PHE A 57 -10.69 -10.13 -18.14
N ALA A 58 -11.48 -10.22 -17.07
CA ALA A 58 -11.00 -10.40 -15.71
C ALA A 58 -11.97 -11.22 -14.85
N THR A 59 -11.47 -11.83 -13.78
CA THR A 59 -12.33 -12.44 -12.76
C THR A 59 -12.96 -11.35 -11.91
N VAL A 60 -14.28 -11.24 -11.94
CA VAL A 60 -15.03 -10.27 -11.13
C VAL A 60 -15.30 -10.86 -9.75
N LYS A 61 -14.98 -10.10 -8.69
CA LYS A 61 -15.40 -10.38 -7.32
C LYS A 61 -16.23 -9.21 -6.82
N ARG A 62 -17.43 -9.50 -6.31
CA ARG A 62 -18.34 -8.48 -5.79
C ARG A 62 -17.93 -8.06 -4.38
N LEU A 63 -17.77 -6.76 -4.19
CA LEU A 63 -17.50 -6.18 -2.88
C LEU A 63 -18.76 -6.30 -2.02
N GLY A 64 -18.65 -6.86 -0.81
CA GLY A 64 -19.78 -7.08 0.09
C GLY A 64 -20.35 -8.50 0.02
N ASP A 65 -20.33 -9.13 -1.16
CA ASP A 65 -20.79 -10.51 -1.36
C ASP A 65 -19.60 -11.49 -1.27
N ASP A 66 -18.74 -11.50 -2.30
CA ASP A 66 -17.57 -12.39 -2.39
C ASP A 66 -16.40 -11.91 -1.53
N VAL A 67 -16.33 -10.59 -1.29
CA VAL A 67 -15.26 -9.94 -0.55
C VAL A 67 -15.84 -9.26 0.68
N VAL A 68 -15.55 -9.85 1.85
CA VAL A 68 -15.94 -9.29 3.15
C VAL A 68 -15.34 -7.90 3.33
N ILE A 69 -16.22 -6.92 3.52
CA ILE A 69 -15.82 -5.54 3.82
C ILE A 69 -15.42 -5.47 5.29
N LYS A 70 -14.14 -5.23 5.54
CA LYS A 70 -13.60 -4.99 6.89
C LYS A 70 -13.36 -3.50 7.10
N ASP A 71 -13.67 -3.00 8.30
CA ASP A 71 -13.36 -1.61 8.66
C ASP A 71 -11.88 -1.46 9.03
N TRP A 72 -11.06 -1.35 7.98
CA TRP A 72 -9.63 -1.13 8.14
C TRP A 72 -9.33 0.25 8.74
N LYS A 73 -10.21 1.25 8.58
CA LYS A 73 -9.97 2.60 9.10
C LYS A 73 -10.00 2.58 10.62
N SER A 74 -11.05 2.02 11.20
CA SER A 74 -11.17 1.91 12.66
C SER A 74 -10.07 1.01 13.23
N ALA A 75 -9.80 -0.14 12.60
CA ALA A 75 -8.75 -1.05 13.04
C ALA A 75 -7.35 -0.40 13.03
N THR A 76 -7.04 0.41 12.01
CA THR A 76 -5.72 1.07 11.91
C THR A 76 -5.59 2.26 12.85
N GLN A 77 -6.67 2.97 13.17
CA GLN A 77 -6.63 4.11 14.10
C GLN A 77 -6.15 3.71 15.50
N GLU A 78 -6.39 2.48 15.95
CA GLU A 78 -5.93 2.00 17.25
C GLU A 78 -4.41 1.81 17.33
N ILE A 79 -3.79 1.47 16.19
CA ILE A 79 -2.39 1.06 16.11
C ILE A 79 -1.51 2.19 15.58
N MET A 80 -1.98 2.88 14.54
CA MET A 80 -1.22 3.88 13.80
C MET A 80 -1.39 5.27 14.41
N LYS A 81 -0.34 6.08 14.35
CA LYS A 81 -0.45 7.52 14.60
C LYS A 81 -1.25 8.18 13.47
N LYS A 82 -1.81 9.35 13.74
CA LYS A 82 -2.41 10.18 12.68
C LYS A 82 -1.30 10.59 11.69
N PRO A 83 -1.56 10.65 10.37
CA PRO A 83 -0.57 11.07 9.38
C PRO A 83 0.09 12.42 9.69
N ALA A 84 -0.67 13.37 10.23
CA ALA A 84 -0.16 14.68 10.66
C ALA A 84 0.87 14.61 11.80
N SER A 85 0.92 13.50 12.54
CA SER A 85 1.88 13.26 13.62
C SER A 85 3.10 12.46 13.16
N PHE A 86 3.20 12.16 11.85
CA PHE A 86 4.40 11.54 11.31
C PHE A 86 5.51 12.59 11.23
N HIS A 87 6.76 12.14 11.30
CA HIS A 87 7.94 13.01 11.20
C HIS A 87 8.27 13.37 9.74
N PHE A 88 7.49 12.86 8.78
CA PHE A 88 7.55 13.17 7.36
C PHE A 88 6.13 13.31 6.80
N GLY A 89 5.96 14.13 5.77
CA GLY A 89 4.70 14.22 5.03
C GLY A 89 4.61 13.14 3.97
N ILE A 90 3.67 12.21 4.10
CA ILE A 90 3.51 11.05 3.18
C ILE A 90 3.44 11.49 1.71
N GLN A 91 2.78 12.61 1.40
CA GLN A 91 2.59 13.09 0.03
C GLN A 91 3.89 13.49 -0.67
N ALA A 92 4.86 14.02 0.07
CA ALA A 92 6.15 14.46 -0.49
C ALA A 92 7.18 13.32 -0.55
N VAL A 93 6.90 12.20 0.12
CA VAL A 93 7.81 11.08 0.26
C VAL A 93 7.82 10.24 -1.01
N LYS A 94 9.03 10.03 -1.51
CA LYS A 94 9.33 9.20 -2.68
C LYS A 94 9.80 7.80 -2.28
N ARG A 95 10.33 7.65 -1.07
CA ARG A 95 10.81 6.36 -0.54
C ARG A 95 10.45 6.19 0.93
N LEU A 96 9.92 5.02 1.29
CA LEU A 96 9.79 4.61 2.68
C LEU A 96 10.76 3.48 2.98
N TYR A 97 11.49 3.61 4.09
CA TYR A 97 12.35 2.57 4.62
C TYR A 97 11.72 2.00 5.86
N PHE A 98 11.69 0.68 5.94
CA PHE A 98 11.32 -0.06 7.14
C PHE A 98 12.57 -0.80 7.60
N THR A 99 13.16 -0.34 8.69
CA THR A 99 14.38 -0.93 9.24
C THR A 99 14.02 -1.70 10.52
N ARG A 100 14.37 -2.98 10.55
CA ARG A 100 14.24 -3.82 11.74
C ARG A 100 15.39 -3.50 12.69
N LYS A 101 15.09 -3.07 13.91
CA LYS A 101 16.06 -2.99 15.02
C LYS A 101 15.67 -3.98 16.09
N SER A 102 16.53 -4.96 16.34
CA SER A 102 16.41 -5.88 17.47
C SER A 102 17.37 -5.42 18.57
N VAL A 103 16.83 -5.05 19.73
CA VAL A 103 17.64 -4.74 20.92
C VAL A 103 17.17 -5.69 22.03
N ALA A 104 18.10 -6.51 22.52
CA ALA A 104 17.81 -7.63 23.41
C ALA A 104 16.69 -8.53 22.83
N ASN A 105 15.53 -8.61 23.50
CA ASN A 105 14.37 -9.42 23.10
C ASN A 105 13.25 -8.63 22.40
N THR A 106 13.45 -7.33 22.12
CA THR A 106 12.41 -6.49 21.52
C THR A 106 12.75 -6.16 20.08
N THR A 107 11.97 -6.70 19.14
CA THR A 107 12.02 -6.30 17.73
C THR A 107 11.13 -5.07 17.51
N THR A 108 11.75 -3.97 17.09
CA THR A 108 11.06 -2.75 16.67
C THR A 108 11.29 -2.51 15.20
N VAL A 109 10.27 -1.98 14.52
CA VAL A 109 10.38 -1.54 13.13
C VAL A 109 10.35 -0.03 13.13
N LEU A 110 11.45 0.58 12.68
CA LEU A 110 11.52 2.01 12.45
C LEU A 110 11.12 2.31 11.01
N VAL A 111 10.43 3.43 10.82
CA VAL A 111 10.00 3.87 9.50
C VAL A 111 10.61 5.23 9.23
N GLN A 112 11.11 5.42 8.01
CA GLN A 112 11.67 6.69 7.55
C GLN A 112 11.08 7.02 6.18
N GLY A 113 10.74 8.29 5.95
CA GLY A 113 10.32 8.80 4.65
C GLY A 113 11.37 9.74 4.06
N GLU A 114 11.74 9.53 2.80
CA GLU A 114 12.66 10.40 2.06
C GLU A 114 11.96 11.05 0.85
N ASN A 115 12.22 12.34 0.65
CA ASN A 115 11.66 13.12 -0.46
C ASN A 115 12.53 13.10 -1.72
N ASN A 116 13.66 12.37 -1.71
CA ASN A 116 14.64 12.30 -2.79
C ASN A 116 14.78 10.86 -3.32
N TYR A 117 15.10 10.72 -4.61
CA TYR A 117 15.36 9.41 -5.25
C TYR A 117 16.83 8.97 -5.15
N ARG A 118 17.76 9.88 -4.85
CA ARG A 118 19.21 9.59 -4.82
C ARG A 118 19.65 8.93 -3.50
N LEU A 119 20.76 8.18 -3.56
CA LEU A 119 21.24 7.28 -2.51
C LEU A 119 21.76 8.01 -1.26
N LYS A 120 21.32 7.52 -0.09
CA LYS A 120 21.86 7.68 1.27
C LYS A 120 22.51 9.03 1.55
N SER A 121 21.70 10.05 1.81
CA SER A 121 22.11 11.00 2.85
C SER A 121 22.11 10.24 4.18
N GLU A 122 23.14 10.42 4.99
CA GLU A 122 23.28 9.81 6.31
C GLU A 122 22.06 10.18 7.18
N LEU A 123 21.05 9.31 7.26
CA LEU A 123 19.68 9.70 7.67
C LEU A 123 19.06 8.85 8.78
N ALA A 124 19.86 8.01 9.45
CA ALA A 124 19.39 7.21 10.58
C ALA A 124 18.82 8.08 11.74
N GLU A 125 19.16 9.37 11.80
CA GLU A 125 18.74 10.31 12.83
C GLU A 125 17.24 10.72 12.75
N SER A 126 16.62 10.56 11.58
CA SER A 126 15.23 10.99 11.37
C SER A 126 14.19 9.87 11.52
N ALA A 127 14.59 8.60 11.45
CA ALA A 127 13.66 7.46 11.46
C ALA A 127 12.90 7.33 12.78
N ARG A 128 11.56 7.31 12.74
CA ARG A 128 10.71 7.12 13.93
C ARG A 128 9.59 6.12 13.69
N SER A 129 9.12 5.46 14.76
CA SER A 129 7.95 4.59 14.66
C SER A 129 6.68 5.37 14.30
N ILE A 130 5.89 4.81 13.37
CA ILE A 130 4.57 5.30 12.97
C ILE A 130 3.44 4.71 13.83
N THR A 131 3.72 3.76 14.73
CA THR A 131 2.74 3.22 15.66
C THR A 131 2.65 4.06 16.93
N LYS A 132 1.47 4.06 17.58
CA LYS A 132 1.29 4.65 18.91
C LYS A 132 2.19 3.96 19.94
N ARG A 133 2.55 4.66 21.03
CA ARG A 133 3.43 4.11 22.08
C ARG A 133 2.85 2.82 22.64
N GLY A 134 3.67 1.77 22.75
CA GLY A 134 3.25 0.46 23.25
C GLY A 134 2.40 -0.38 22.29
N LYS A 135 1.97 0.17 21.14
CA LYS A 135 1.21 -0.57 20.12
C LYS A 135 2.16 -1.13 19.05
N GLN A 136 1.87 -2.36 18.66
CA GLN A 136 2.59 -3.07 17.61
C GLN A 136 1.59 -3.52 16.55
N LEU A 137 2.04 -3.63 15.30
CA LEU A 137 1.30 -4.33 14.25
C LEU A 137 1.25 -5.82 14.62
N ARG A 138 0.14 -6.25 15.21
CA ARG A 138 -0.23 -7.65 15.46
C ARG A 138 -1.46 -7.92 14.59
N ASN A 139 -1.45 -9.05 13.88
CA ASN A 139 -2.69 -9.63 13.36
C ASN A 139 -3.21 -10.56 14.43
#